data_AF-A0A327J0X0-F1
#
_entry.id   AF-A0A327J0X0-F1
#
_cell.length_a   1.000
_cell.length_b   1.000
_cell.length_c   1.000
_cell.angle_alpha   90.00
_cell.angle_beta   90.00
_cell.angle_gamma   90.00
#
_symmetry.space_group_name_H-M   'P 1'
#
loop_
_entity.id
_entity.type
_entity.pdbx_description
1 polymer ?
#
loop_
_entity_poly.entity_id
_entity_poly.type
_entity_poly.pdbx_seq_one_letter_code
_entity_poly.pdbx_strand_id
1 'polypeptide(L)'
;MNKHFRIIDVNGFRGLLLFLFILVCLATGFIAFPAYLAMNLWNVLAPMIALPTINFLQGLLLWGIIAFAIYMFSNQKVVIVMQSRHKLTKD
;
A
#
# COMPACT_ATOMS: atom_id res chain seq x y z
N MET A 1 29.69 1.95 -44.61
CA MET A 1 29.10 2.28 -43.30
C MET A 1 27.84 1.42 -43.15
N ASN A 2 27.94 0.24 -42.53
CA ASN A 2 26.83 -0.74 -42.47
C ASN A 2 26.41 -0.94 -41.02
N LYS A 3 25.30 -0.34 -40.60
CA LYS A 3 24.67 -0.63 -39.30
C LYS A 3 23.48 -1.55 -39.54
N HIS A 4 23.67 -2.82 -39.21
CA HIS A 4 22.63 -3.85 -39.25
C HIS A 4 21.72 -3.65 -38.03
N PHE A 5 20.59 -2.97 -38.21
CA PHE A 5 19.60 -2.84 -37.14
C PHE A 5 18.94 -4.20 -36.95
N ARG A 6 19.29 -4.89 -35.86
CA ARG A 6 18.62 -6.11 -35.44
C ARG A 6 17.28 -5.71 -34.85
N ILE A 7 16.27 -5.67 -35.71
CA ILE A 7 14.88 -5.46 -35.33
C ILE A 7 14.49 -6.67 -34.50
N ILE A 8 14.33 -6.47 -33.19
CA ILE A 8 13.80 -7.47 -32.28
C ILE A 8 12.30 -7.47 -32.56
N ASP A 9 11.82 -8.43 -33.35
CA ASP A 9 10.39 -8.62 -33.54
C ASP A 9 9.77 -8.97 -32.19
N VAL A 10 9.07 -7.99 -31.63
CA VAL A 10 8.41 -8.09 -30.34
C VAL A 10 7.15 -8.93 -30.55
N ASN A 11 7.31 -10.25 -30.45
CA ASN A 11 6.23 -11.14 -30.01
C ASN A 11 5.84 -10.88 -28.53
N GLY A 12 6.41 -9.85 -27.91
CA GLY A 12 6.23 -9.44 -26.52
C GLY A 12 4.98 -8.60 -26.22
N PHE A 13 4.16 -8.17 -27.19
CA PHE A 13 2.90 -7.48 -26.86
C PHE A 13 1.96 -8.38 -26.04
N ARG A 14 1.89 -9.67 -26.40
CA ARG A 14 1.13 -10.68 -25.65
C ARG A 14 1.74 -10.96 -24.27
N GLY A 15 3.07 -10.96 -24.17
CA GLY A 15 3.79 -11.10 -22.90
C GLY A 15 3.60 -9.91 -21.96
N LEU A 16 3.59 -8.69 -22.51
CA LEU A 16 3.34 -7.46 -21.76
C LEU A 16 1.92 -7.44 -21.18
N LEU A 17 0.92 -7.83 -21.98
CA LEU A 17 -0.47 -7.96 -21.52
C LEU A 17 -0.61 -8.98 -20.39
N LEU A 18 0.03 -10.15 -20.52
CA LEU A 18 0.02 -11.17 -19.46
C LEU A 18 0.70 -10.68 -18.20
N PHE A 19 1.85 -10.01 -18.32
CA PHE A 19 2.57 -9.44 -17.19
C PHE A 19 1.73 -8.39 -16.46
N LEU A 20 1.09 -7.49 -17.19
CA LEU A 20 0.24 -6.43 -16.63
C LEU A 20 -1.02 -7.03 -15.99
N PHE A 21 -1.61 -8.06 -16.60
CA PHE A 21 -2.72 -8.81 -16.02
C PHE A 21 -2.36 -9.48 -14.69
N ILE A 22 -1.19 -10.15 -14.63
CA ILE A 22 -0.69 -10.76 -13.40
C ILE A 22 -0.46 -9.69 -12.33
N LEU A 23 0.12 -8.54 -12.70
CA LEU A 23 0.34 -7.42 -11.79
C LEU A 23 -0.97 -6.90 -11.18
N VAL A 24 -1.99 -6.68 -12.02
CA VAL A 24 -3.30 -6.21 -11.56
C VAL A 24 -4.00 -7.26 -10.71
N CYS A 25 -3.94 -8.54 -11.10
CA CYS A 25 -4.51 -9.63 -10.33
C CYS A 25 -3.83 -9.75 -8.94
N LEU A 26 -2.50 -9.63 -8.91
CA LEU A 26 -1.73 -9.69 -7.68
C LEU A 26 -1.98 -8.47 -6.79
N ALA A 27 -2.04 -7.27 -7.36
CA ALA A 27 -2.37 -6.04 -6.64
C ALA A 27 -3.80 -6.09 -6.07
N THR A 28 -4.76 -6.56 -6.87
CA THR A 28 -6.14 -6.73 -6.44
C THR A 28 -6.24 -7.77 -5.34
N GLY A 29 -5.56 -8.91 -5.45
CA GLY A 29 -5.52 -9.93 -4.39
C GLY A 29 -4.92 -9.38 -3.09
N PHE A 30 -3.84 -8.60 -3.19
CA PHE A 30 -3.17 -8.01 -2.03
C PHE A 30 -3.99 -6.91 -1.34
N ILE A 31 -4.89 -6.24 -2.07
CA ILE A 31 -5.75 -5.18 -1.53
C ILE A 31 -7.10 -5.76 -1.07
N ALA A 32 -7.69 -6.67 -1.85
CA ALA A 32 -9.00 -7.25 -1.59
C ALA A 32 -8.99 -8.19 -0.38
N PHE A 33 -7.91 -8.94 -0.18
CA PHE A 33 -7.79 -9.84 0.97
C PHE A 33 -7.82 -9.11 2.33
N PRO A 34 -6.98 -8.11 2.60
CA PRO A 34 -7.04 -7.37 3.86
C PRO A 34 -8.30 -6.51 3.98
N ALA A 35 -8.86 -6.01 2.87
CA ALA A 35 -10.16 -5.36 2.86
C ALA A 35 -11.31 -6.29 3.32
N TYR A 36 -11.30 -7.54 2.84
CA TYR A 36 -12.24 -8.56 3.27
C TYR A 36 -12.07 -8.89 4.76
N LEU A 37 -10.81 -9.01 5.22
CA LEU A 37 -10.51 -9.26 6.63
C LEU A 37 -11.01 -8.11 7.52
N ALA A 38 -10.77 -6.86 7.12
CA ALA A 38 -11.21 -5.66 7.83
C ALA A 38 -12.74 -5.55 7.89
N MET A 39 -13.43 -5.85 6.77
CA MET A 39 -14.90 -5.93 6.74
C MET A 39 -15.43 -6.98 7.71
N ASN A 40 -14.85 -8.18 7.70
CA ASN A 40 -15.35 -9.28 8.52
C ASN A 40 -15.12 -8.99 10.01
N LEU A 41 -13.94 -8.45 10.35
CA LEU A 41 -13.62 -8.02 11.72
C LEU A 41 -14.59 -6.90 12.18
N TRP A 42 -14.84 -5.93 11.31
CA TRP A 42 -15.80 -4.85 11.60
C TRP A 42 -17.22 -5.39 11.78
N ASN A 43 -17.68 -6.30 10.93
CA ASN A 43 -19.04 -6.85 11.01
C ASN A 43 -19.24 -7.76 12.23
N VAL A 44 -18.18 -8.35 12.79
CA VAL A 44 -18.24 -9.07 14.07
C VAL A 44 -18.32 -8.09 15.25
N LEU A 45 -17.61 -6.96 15.17
CA LEU A 45 -17.55 -5.97 16.26
C LEU A 45 -18.74 -5.00 16.26
N ALA A 46 -19.23 -4.59 15.08
CA ALA A 46 -20.32 -3.65 14.87
C ALA A 46 -21.59 -3.94 15.72
N PRO A 47 -22.09 -5.18 15.83
CA PRO A 47 -23.26 -5.47 16.67
C PRO A 47 -23.00 -5.28 18.17
N MET A 48 -21.74 -5.35 18.63
CA MET A 48 -21.40 -5.10 20.04
C MET A 48 -21.43 -3.62 20.41
N ILE A 49 -21.27 -2.74 19.42
CA ILE A 49 -21.21 -1.27 19.57
C ILE A 49 -22.41 -0.58 18.90
N ALA A 50 -23.47 -1.33 18.56
CA ALA A 50 -24.68 -0.87 17.89
C ALA A 50 -24.42 -0.10 16.57
N LEU A 51 -23.31 -0.41 15.89
CA LEU A 51 -22.98 0.17 14.59
C LEU A 51 -23.55 -0.67 13.45
N PRO A 52 -23.87 -0.05 12.30
CA PRO A 52 -24.35 -0.77 11.13
C PRO A 52 -23.23 -1.65 10.54
N THR A 53 -23.65 -2.79 9.98
CA THR A 53 -22.76 -3.65 9.20
C THR A 53 -22.36 -2.97 7.90
N ILE A 54 -21.16 -3.31 7.45
CA ILE A 54 -20.44 -2.65 6.38
C ILE A 54 -20.32 -3.61 5.19
N ASN A 55 -20.54 -3.09 3.99
CA ASN A 55 -20.40 -3.81 2.72
C ASN A 55 -18.93 -3.88 2.25
N PHE A 56 -18.61 -4.75 1.29
CA PHE A 56 -17.23 -4.93 0.79
C PHE A 56 -16.54 -3.63 0.34
N LEU A 57 -17.26 -2.77 -0.38
CA LEU A 57 -16.73 -1.47 -0.82
C LEU A 57 -16.35 -0.56 0.36
N GLN A 58 -17.15 -0.58 1.42
CA GLN A 58 -16.88 0.20 2.62
C GLN A 58 -15.79 -0.46 3.47
N GLY A 59 -15.66 -1.79 3.45
CA GLY A 59 -14.51 -2.50 4.02
C GLY A 59 -13.20 -2.17 3.31
N LEU A 60 -13.24 -2.00 1.98
CA LEU A 60 -12.10 -1.51 1.19
C LEU A 60 -11.69 -0.09 1.57
N LEU A 61 -12.67 0.80 1.76
CA LEU A 61 -12.42 2.16 2.26
C LEU A 61 -11.80 2.14 3.66
N LEU A 62 -12.32 1.29 4.56
CA LEU A 62 -11.82 1.13 5.92
C LEU A 62 -10.37 0.61 5.94
N TRP A 63 -10.06 -0.39 5.10
CA TRP A 63 -8.69 -0.84 4.89
C TRP A 63 -7.77 0.26 4.35
N GLY A 64 -8.26 1.06 3.38
CA GLY A 64 -7.51 2.20 2.85
C GLY A 64 -7.13 3.23 3.92
N ILE A 65 -8.05 3.54 4.83
CA ILE A 65 -7.79 4.45 5.96
C ILE A 65 -6.77 3.83 6.92
N ILE A 66 -6.87 2.53 7.23
CA ILE A 66 -5.90 1.84 8.09
C ILE A 66 -4.51 1.87 7.46
N ALA A 67 -4.38 1.55 6.17
CA ALA A 67 -3.11 1.59 5.45
C ALA A 67 -2.52 3.01 5.42
N PHE A 68 -3.35 4.03 5.18
CA PHE A 68 -2.94 5.42 5.21
C PHE A 68 -2.48 5.88 6.60
N ALA A 69 -3.20 5.47 7.66
CA ALA A 69 -2.82 5.76 9.03
C ALA A 69 -1.47 5.13 9.37
N ILE A 70 -1.26 3.84 9.05
CA ILE A 70 0.03 3.15 9.26
C ILE A 70 1.15 3.87 8.51
N TYR A 71 0.91 4.28 7.26
CA TYR A 71 1.89 5.04 6.47
C TYR A 71 2.22 6.40 7.12
N MET A 72 1.21 7.13 7.59
CA MET A 72 1.40 8.39 8.30
C MET A 72 2.23 8.20 9.57
N PHE A 73 1.89 7.24 10.43
CA PHE A 73 2.64 6.94 11.65
C PHE A 73 4.06 6.41 11.38
N SER A 74 4.25 5.61 10.32
CA SER A 74 5.55 5.09 9.89
C SER A 74 6.52 6.19 9.45
N ASN A 75 6.01 7.26 8.83
CA ASN A 75 6.81 8.38 8.35
C ASN A 75 7.03 9.47 9.40
N GLN A 76 6.24 9.45 10.47
CA GLN A 76 6.54 10.15 11.71
C GLN A 76 7.66 9.38 12.45
N LYS A 77 8.84 9.26 11.82
CA LYS A 77 10.07 9.05 12.59
C LYS A 77 10.16 10.27 13.50
N VAL A 78 9.77 10.07 14.75
CA VAL A 78 9.83 11.05 15.82
C VAL A 78 11.13 11.81 15.66
N VAL A 79 11.04 13.07 15.21
CA VAL A 79 12.19 13.97 15.14
C VAL A 79 12.47 14.35 16.59
N ILE A 80 13.05 13.41 17.34
CA ILE A 80 13.69 13.70 18.61
C ILE A 80 14.95 14.44 18.20
N VAL A 81 14.85 15.77 18.06
CA VAL A 81 16.00 16.65 18.15
C VAL A 81 16.57 16.41 19.55
N MET A 82 17.49 15.45 19.67
CA MET A 82 18.42 15.46 20.79
C MET A 82 19.25 16.72 20.60
N GLN A 83 18.85 17.78 21.29
CA GLN A 83 19.76 18.88 21.60
C GLN A 83 20.90 18.30 22.44
N SER A 84 21.93 17.78 21.77
CA SER A 84 23.27 17.75 22.32
C SER A 84 23.72 19.21 22.42
N ARG A 85 23.36 19.88 23.53
CA ARG A 85 24.12 21.04 24.01
C ARG A 85 25.53 20.54 24.35
N HIS A 86 26.32 20.46 23.30
CA HIS A 86 27.76 20.30 23.34
C HIS A 86 28.32 21.38 24.26
N LYS A 87 29.18 20.95 25.17
CA LYS A 87 29.97 21.77 26.08
C LYS A 87 30.41 23.07 25.39
N LEU A 88 29.96 24.20 25.94
CA LEU A 88 30.62 25.50 25.76
C LEU A 88 31.38 25.76 27.05
N THR A 89 32.63 25.27 27.06
CA THR A 89 33.72 25.85 27.84
C THR A 89 34.30 27.01 27.01
N LYS A 90 34.94 27.98 27.70
CA LYS A 90 35.29 29.37 27.32
C LYS A 90 34.24 30.34 27.88
N ASP A 91 34.52 31.12 28.92
CA ASP A 91 35.79 31.62 29.47
C ASP A 91 35.75 31.70 31.01
#